data_AF-A0A2K3QJ71-F1
#
_entry.id   AF-A0A2K3QJ71-F1
#
_cell.length_a   1.000
_cell.length_b   1.000
_cell.length_c   1.000
_cell.angle_alpha   90.00
_cell.angle_beta   90.00
_cell.angle_gamma   90.00
#
_symmetry.space_group_name_H-M   'P 1'
#
loop_
_entity.id
_entity.type
_entity.pdbx_description
1 polymer ?
#
loop_
_entity_poly.entity_id
_entity_poly.type
_entity_poly.pdbx_seq_one_letter_code
_entity_poly.pdbx_strand_id
1 'polypeptide(L)'
;MTSLFSFGSLFSRQAKASQTKMVSRLFSTTQSSLARQPPKPAGGAKTTPARKSRQAPKSDNFHRIKILRQNMFSPAPPPLRMARLRHLRHWTIHRAWQLFRRQQHEAIAKDRHRMHAGMFNACEELRKTVGPGERGEGYLYRVAMEKKGIYGLDGVPIEYARFQTDTPAKEAWNHDWKR
;
A
#
# COMPACT_ATOMS: atom_id res chain seq x y z
N MET A 1 37.26 -57.02 -5.82
CA MET A 1 36.38 -57.51 -4.74
C MET A 1 36.21 -56.41 -3.72
N THR A 2 34.96 -56.23 -3.26
CA THR A 2 34.52 -55.53 -2.03
C THR A 2 34.88 -54.05 -1.82
N SER A 3 33.90 -53.21 -2.17
CA SER A 3 33.44 -52.02 -1.43
C SER A 3 33.55 -52.17 0.09
N LEU A 4 33.83 -51.07 0.81
CA LEU A 4 33.08 -50.69 2.00
C LEU A 4 33.30 -49.20 2.32
N PHE A 5 32.21 -48.44 2.19
CA PHE A 5 32.03 -47.09 2.71
C PHE A 5 32.17 -47.07 4.23
N SER A 6 32.74 -46.00 4.79
CA SER A 6 32.56 -45.67 6.21
C SER A 6 32.26 -44.18 6.37
N PHE A 7 30.98 -43.88 6.55
CA PHE A 7 30.48 -42.63 7.12
C PHE A 7 30.67 -42.67 8.64
N GLY A 8 31.09 -41.56 9.25
CA GLY A 8 30.89 -41.36 10.69
C GLY A 8 32.03 -40.66 11.41
N SER A 9 32.07 -39.34 11.36
CA SER A 9 32.65 -38.54 12.45
C SER A 9 31.80 -37.28 12.59
N LEU A 10 30.73 -37.42 13.38
CA LEU A 10 29.90 -36.33 13.84
C LEU A 10 30.74 -35.41 14.73
N PHE A 11 30.94 -34.18 14.25
CA PHE A 11 31.46 -33.08 15.06
C PHE A 11 30.58 -32.87 16.29
N SER A 12 31.08 -33.28 17.45
CA SER A 12 30.57 -32.86 18.74
C SER A 12 30.97 -31.40 18.98
N ARG A 13 30.08 -30.47 18.61
CA ARG A 13 30.15 -29.08 19.11
C ARG A 13 29.26 -28.97 20.33
N GLN A 14 29.89 -28.93 21.50
CA GLN A 14 29.28 -28.43 22.74
C GLN A 14 28.86 -26.97 22.52
N ALA A 15 27.56 -26.73 22.37
CA ALA A 15 26.99 -25.39 22.48
C ALA A 15 26.71 -25.11 23.97
N LYS A 16 27.46 -24.16 24.55
CA LYS A 16 27.12 -23.56 25.84
C LYS A 16 25.75 -22.90 25.73
N ALA A 17 24.76 -23.43 26.45
CA ALA A 17 23.46 -22.83 26.59
C ALA A 17 23.59 -21.55 27.44
N SER A 18 23.74 -20.40 26.78
CA SER A 18 23.46 -19.11 27.40
C SER A 18 21.95 -19.01 27.57
N GLN A 19 21.48 -18.99 28.82
CA GLN A 19 20.10 -18.68 29.17
C GLN A 19 19.80 -17.24 28.71
N THR A 20 19.36 -17.08 27.47
CA THR A 20 18.68 -15.88 27.04
C THR A 20 17.32 -15.88 27.72
N LYS A 21 17.15 -14.97 28.70
CA LYS A 21 15.84 -14.64 29.26
C LYS A 21 14.90 -14.42 28.09
N MET A 22 13.93 -15.32 27.91
CA MET A 22 12.85 -15.11 26.96
C MET A 22 12.10 -13.86 27.42
N VAL A 23 12.42 -12.72 26.82
CA VAL A 23 11.54 -11.57 26.84
C VAL A 23 10.32 -12.04 26.08
N SER A 24 9.28 -12.41 26.83
CA SER A 24 7.93 -12.52 26.33
C SER A 24 7.61 -11.20 25.66
N ARG A 25 7.78 -11.14 24.33
CA ARG A 25 7.36 -10.00 23.53
C ARG A 25 5.85 -9.95 23.71
N LEU A 26 5.40 -9.06 24.59
CA LEU A 26 4.00 -8.70 24.74
C LEU A 26 3.53 -8.24 23.36
N PHE A 27 2.80 -9.12 22.67
CA PHE A 27 2.16 -8.82 21.40
C PHE A 27 1.02 -7.85 21.66
N SER A 28 1.33 -6.54 21.73
CA SER A 28 0.36 -5.47 21.50
C SER A 28 1.10 -4.13 21.36
N THR A 29 1.48 -3.78 20.14
CA THR A 29 1.89 -2.41 19.78
C THR A 29 0.86 -1.81 18.85
N THR A 30 -0.40 -1.79 19.28
CA THR A 30 -1.30 -0.71 18.89
C THR A 30 -1.53 0.08 20.16
N GLN A 31 -0.88 1.24 20.26
CA GLN A 31 -1.30 2.22 21.26
C GLN A 31 -2.77 2.48 20.99
N SER A 32 -3.64 2.10 21.93
CA SER A 32 -5.00 2.59 21.92
C SER A 32 -4.88 4.10 21.97
N SER A 33 -5.17 4.79 20.87
CA SER A 33 -5.39 6.22 20.94
C SER A 33 -6.44 6.41 22.02
N LEU A 34 -6.06 7.11 23.09
CA LEU A 34 -6.97 7.48 24.15
C LEU A 34 -8.05 8.32 23.46
N ALA A 35 -9.20 7.73 23.19
CA ALA A 35 -10.39 8.48 22.89
C ALA A 35 -10.58 9.44 24.07
N ARG A 36 -10.44 10.74 23.82
CA ARG A 36 -10.58 11.81 24.81
C ARG A 36 -11.97 11.67 25.42
N GLN A 37 -12.07 11.01 26.58
CA GLN A 37 -13.32 11.00 27.31
C GLN A 37 -13.58 12.44 27.77
N PRO A 38 -14.77 12.99 27.51
CA PRO A 38 -15.12 14.32 28.01
C PRO A 38 -15.00 14.31 29.55
N PRO A 39 -14.52 15.41 30.17
CA PRO A 39 -14.37 15.47 31.62
C PRO A 39 -15.72 15.21 32.30
N LYS A 40 -15.73 14.24 33.21
CA LYS A 40 -16.87 13.95 34.09
C LYS A 40 -17.03 15.15 35.03
N PRO A 41 -18.17 15.87 35.05
CA PRO A 41 -18.34 17.01 35.94
C PRO A 41 -18.29 16.51 37.39
N ALA A 42 -17.43 17.12 38.20
CA ALA A 42 -17.32 16.86 39.62
C ALA A 42 -18.68 17.12 40.29
N GLY A 43 -19.14 16.14 41.06
CA GLY A 43 -20.40 16.22 41.80
C GLY A 43 -20.35 17.37 42.80
N GLY A 44 -21.13 18.41 42.53
CA GLY A 44 -21.46 19.48 43.46
C GLY A 44 -22.92 19.83 43.24
N ALA A 45 -23.77 19.47 44.21
CA ALA A 45 -25.18 19.83 44.20
C ALA A 45 -25.31 21.36 44.24
N LYS A 46 -25.66 21.96 43.09
CA LYS A 46 -26.15 23.33 42.99
C LYS A 46 -27.50 23.28 42.29
N THR A 47 -28.57 23.47 43.06
CA THR A 47 -29.95 23.64 42.60
C THR A 47 -30.09 25.00 41.94
N THR A 48 -29.62 25.15 40.71
CA THR A 48 -30.03 26.26 39.84
C THR A 48 -31.32 25.89 39.13
N PRO A 49 -32.36 26.74 39.14
CA PRO A 49 -33.60 26.45 38.41
C PRO A 49 -33.29 26.33 36.92
N ALA A 50 -33.69 25.20 36.34
CA ALA A 50 -33.50 24.93 34.92
C ALA A 50 -34.23 26.00 34.09
N ARG A 51 -33.46 26.95 33.55
CA ARG A 51 -33.98 27.97 32.63
C ARG A 51 -34.49 27.23 31.39
N LYS A 52 -35.82 27.15 31.22
CA LYS A 52 -36.45 26.60 30.01
C LYS A 52 -36.02 27.45 28.81
N SER A 53 -34.96 27.02 28.13
CA SER A 53 -34.51 27.56 26.85
C SER A 53 -35.64 27.36 25.84
N ARG A 54 -36.21 28.45 25.32
CA ARG A 54 -37.13 28.41 24.17
C ARG A 54 -36.38 27.80 23.00
N GLN A 55 -36.92 26.72 22.44
CA GLN A 55 -36.36 26.05 21.27
C GLN A 55 -36.35 27.06 20.10
N ALA A 56 -35.18 27.32 19.53
CA ALA A 56 -35.07 28.14 18.32
C ALA A 56 -35.95 27.54 17.22
N PRO A 57 -36.59 28.37 16.37
CA PRO A 57 -37.41 27.87 15.28
C PRO A 57 -36.58 26.94 14.40
N LYS A 58 -37.05 25.70 14.25
CA LYS A 58 -36.41 24.71 13.39
C LYS A 58 -36.52 25.22 11.96
N SER A 59 -35.40 25.43 11.29
CA SER A 59 -35.39 25.70 9.85
C SER A 59 -35.97 24.52 9.08
N ASP A 60 -36.44 24.77 7.85
CA ASP A 60 -37.02 23.74 6.98
C ASP A 60 -36.10 22.52 6.78
N ASN A 61 -34.78 22.75 6.82
CA ASN A 61 -33.75 21.72 6.67
C ASN A 61 -33.28 21.08 7.99
N PHE A 62 -33.86 21.43 9.14
CA PHE A 62 -33.40 20.98 10.46
C PHE A 62 -33.27 19.46 10.57
N HIS A 63 -34.25 18.72 10.06
CA HIS A 63 -34.25 17.25 10.11
C HIS A 63 -33.15 16.65 9.24
N ARG A 64 -32.90 17.21 8.04
CA ARG A 64 -31.83 16.79 7.14
C ARG A 64 -30.46 17.04 7.78
N ILE A 65 -30.25 18.24 8.33
CA ILE A 65 -29.02 18.60 9.02
C ILE A 65 -28.80 17.73 10.26
N LYS A 66 -29.85 17.41 11.01
CA LYS A 66 -29.78 16.51 12.17
C LYS A 66 -29.35 15.10 11.77
N ILE A 67 -29.93 14.53 10.72
CA ILE A 67 -29.57 13.20 10.20
C ILE A 67 -28.12 13.20 9.69
N LEU A 68 -27.72 14.22 8.93
CA LEU A 68 -26.34 14.37 8.46
C LEU A 68 -25.36 14.44 9.64
N ARG A 69 -25.64 15.28 10.64
CA ARG A 69 -24.81 15.37 11.85
C ARG A 69 -24.77 14.03 12.60
N GLN A 70 -25.90 13.35 12.71
CA GLN A 70 -25.97 12.05 13.39
C GLN A 70 -25.17 10.98 12.65
N ASN A 71 -25.22 10.93 11.31
CA ASN A 71 -24.49 9.95 10.51
C ASN A 71 -22.99 10.25 10.46
N MET A 72 -22.62 11.52 10.25
CA MET A 72 -21.23 11.97 10.18
C MET A 72 -20.49 11.79 11.50
N PHE A 73 -21.17 12.03 12.63
CA PHE A 73 -20.55 11.99 13.96
C PHE A 73 -21.04 10.81 14.80
N SER A 74 -21.44 9.71 14.14
CA SER A 74 -21.75 8.46 14.83
C SER A 74 -20.46 7.89 15.46
N PRO A 75 -20.49 7.45 16.73
CA PRO A 75 -19.32 6.88 17.37
C PRO A 75 -18.93 5.57 16.66
N ALA A 76 -17.63 5.36 16.47
CA ALA A 76 -17.13 4.13 15.90
C ALA A 76 -17.57 2.91 16.73
N PRO A 77 -17.81 1.74 16.10
CA PRO A 77 -18.09 0.52 16.82
C PRO A 77 -16.93 0.17 17.76
N PRO A 78 -17.19 -0.54 18.87
CA PRO A 78 -16.15 -0.95 19.80
C PRO A 78 -15.09 -1.82 19.11
N PRO A 79 -13.84 -1.81 19.61
CA PRO A 79 -12.76 -2.58 19.01
C PRO A 79 -13.05 -4.08 19.04
N LEU A 80 -12.64 -4.77 17.96
CA LEU A 80 -12.92 -6.19 17.77
C LEU A 80 -12.19 -7.04 18.81
N ARG A 81 -12.95 -7.84 19.57
CA ARG A 81 -12.42 -8.84 20.50
C ARG A 81 -12.43 -10.21 19.84
N MET A 82 -11.27 -10.87 19.80
CA MET A 82 -11.12 -12.20 19.21
C MET A 82 -10.67 -13.22 20.26
N ALA A 83 -11.28 -14.41 20.26
CA ALA A 83 -10.75 -15.56 20.99
C ALA A 83 -9.40 -16.01 20.42
N ARG A 84 -8.60 -16.73 21.21
CA ARG A 84 -7.22 -17.12 20.88
C ARG A 84 -7.08 -17.76 19.49
N LEU A 85 -7.88 -18.77 19.16
CA LEU A 85 -7.80 -19.44 17.85
C LEU A 85 -8.14 -18.50 16.68
N ARG A 86 -9.12 -17.62 16.86
CA ARG A 86 -9.49 -16.60 15.85
C ARG A 86 -8.36 -15.60 15.65
N HIS A 87 -7.75 -15.14 16.74
CA HIS A 87 -6.60 -14.25 16.71
C HIS A 87 -5.41 -14.88 15.97
N LEU A 88 -5.09 -16.15 16.24
CA LEU A 88 -3.99 -16.85 15.56
C LEU A 88 -4.25 -17.04 14.07
N ARG A 89 -5.49 -17.39 13.67
CA ARG A 89 -5.87 -17.46 12.24
C ARG A 89 -5.69 -16.10 11.56
N HIS A 90 -6.21 -15.04 12.19
CA HIS A 90 -6.08 -13.68 11.67
C HIS A 90 -4.62 -13.24 11.54
N TRP A 91 -3.79 -13.52 12.56
CA TRP A 91 -2.36 -13.21 12.54
C TRP A 91 -1.64 -13.92 11.40
N THR A 92 -1.95 -15.20 11.19
CA THR A 92 -1.32 -16.01 10.13
C THR A 92 -1.67 -15.46 8.75
N ILE A 93 -2.96 -15.17 8.50
CA ILE A 93 -3.42 -14.58 7.24
C ILE A 93 -2.76 -13.22 7.01
N HIS A 94 -2.71 -12.37 8.04
CA HIS A 94 -2.08 -11.06 7.96
C HIS A 94 -0.58 -11.15 7.63
N ARG A 95 0.16 -12.07 8.26
CA ARG A 95 1.58 -12.27 7.96
C ARG A 95 1.81 -12.83 6.56
N ALA A 96 1.00 -13.80 6.13
CA ALA A 96 1.05 -14.33 4.77
C ALA A 96 0.79 -13.22 3.73
N TRP A 97 -0.19 -12.34 3.98
CA TRP A 97 -0.48 -11.20 3.13
C TRP A 97 0.68 -10.20 3.08
N GLN A 98 1.30 -9.88 4.22
CA GLN A 98 2.48 -9.01 4.26
C GLN A 98 3.64 -9.59 3.44
N LEU A 99 3.89 -10.91 3.56
CA LEU A 99 4.91 -11.60 2.78
C LEU A 99 4.60 -11.55 1.28
N PHE A 100 3.36 -11.88 0.90
CA PHE A 100 2.90 -11.84 -0.48
C PHE A 100 3.09 -10.45 -1.09
N ARG A 101 2.66 -9.38 -0.40
CA ARG A 101 2.87 -8.00 -0.89
C ARG A 101 4.34 -7.67 -1.07
N ARG A 102 5.22 -8.10 -0.15
CA ARG A 102 6.66 -7.89 -0.29
C ARG A 102 7.19 -8.56 -1.56
N GLN A 103 6.81 -9.81 -1.81
CA GLN A 103 7.20 -10.54 -3.03
C GLN A 103 6.68 -9.84 -4.30
N GLN A 104 5.44 -9.33 -4.30
CA GLN A 104 4.90 -8.57 -5.42
C GLN A 104 5.69 -7.28 -5.68
N HIS A 105 6.02 -6.52 -4.64
CA HIS A 105 6.85 -5.31 -4.77
C HIS A 105 8.25 -5.62 -5.29
N GLU A 106 8.89 -6.69 -4.79
CA GLU A 106 10.20 -7.15 -5.25
C GLU A 106 10.16 -7.56 -6.73
N ALA A 107 9.12 -8.27 -7.16
CA ALA A 107 8.92 -8.65 -8.56
C ALA A 107 8.78 -7.42 -9.47
N ILE A 108 7.92 -6.47 -9.12
CA ILE A 108 7.72 -5.22 -9.88
C ILE A 108 9.03 -4.41 -9.92
N ALA A 109 9.76 -4.34 -8.80
CA ALA A 109 11.04 -3.62 -8.75
C ALA A 109 12.10 -4.27 -9.65
N LYS A 110 12.16 -5.61 -9.67
CA LYS A 110 13.05 -6.38 -10.55
C LYS A 110 12.71 -6.17 -12.02
N ASP A 111 11.43 -6.22 -12.39
CA ASP A 111 11.00 -5.98 -13.76
C ASP A 111 11.30 -4.54 -14.21
N ARG A 112 11.09 -3.56 -13.33
CA ARG A 112 11.49 -2.17 -13.60
C ARG A 112 13.00 -2.04 -13.81
N HIS A 113 13.81 -2.70 -12.99
CA HIS A 113 15.26 -2.73 -13.17
C HIS A 113 15.66 -3.38 -14.49
N ARG A 114 15.00 -4.48 -14.87
CA ARG A 114 15.24 -5.16 -16.16
C ARG A 114 14.93 -4.25 -17.34
N MET A 115 13.76 -3.59 -17.33
CA MET A 115 13.37 -2.64 -18.38
C MET A 115 14.36 -1.47 -18.46
N HIS A 116 14.72 -0.90 -17.31
CA HIS A 116 15.69 0.19 -17.24
C HIS A 116 17.07 -0.22 -17.76
N ALA A 117 17.59 -1.39 -17.38
CA ALA A 117 18.86 -1.90 -17.87
C ALA A 117 18.84 -2.13 -19.40
N GLY A 118 17.74 -2.66 -19.93
CA GLY A 118 17.55 -2.81 -21.38
C GLY A 118 17.56 -1.45 -22.11
N MET A 119 16.82 -0.47 -21.59
CA MET A 119 16.80 0.89 -22.12
C MET A 119 18.19 1.55 -22.06
N PHE A 120 18.91 1.38 -20.95
CA PHE A 120 20.26 1.92 -20.76
C PHE A 120 21.22 1.34 -21.79
N ASN A 121 21.28 0.01 -21.93
CA ASN A 121 22.16 -0.65 -22.89
C ASN A 121 21.86 -0.19 -24.32
N ALA A 122 20.57 -0.09 -24.70
CA ALA A 122 20.18 0.39 -26.02
C ALA A 122 20.62 1.85 -26.27
N CYS A 123 20.52 2.73 -25.26
CA CYS A 123 20.96 4.11 -25.36
C CYS A 123 22.49 4.24 -25.45
N GLU A 124 23.23 3.41 -24.71
CA GLU A 124 24.69 3.38 -24.77
C GLU A 124 25.20 2.91 -26.13
N GLU A 125 24.54 1.93 -26.75
CA GLU A 125 24.84 1.54 -28.12
C GLU A 125 24.50 2.67 -29.10
N LEU A 126 23.33 3.30 -28.97
CA LEU A 126 22.91 4.43 -29.80
C LEU A 126 23.88 5.62 -29.71
N ARG A 127 24.53 5.80 -28.56
CA ARG A 127 25.51 6.87 -28.35
C ARG A 127 26.78 6.67 -29.18
N LYS A 128 27.21 5.42 -29.37
CA LYS A 128 28.38 5.03 -30.18
C LYS A 128 28.06 4.86 -31.66
N THR A 129 26.78 4.69 -32.00
CA THR A 129 26.39 4.53 -33.40
C THR A 129 26.62 5.83 -34.18
N VAL A 130 27.22 5.68 -35.36
CA VAL A 130 27.23 6.72 -36.40
C VAL A 130 25.91 6.62 -37.15
N GLY A 131 25.18 7.73 -37.26
CA GLY A 131 23.80 7.75 -37.73
C GLY A 131 23.68 7.67 -39.26
N PRO A 132 22.49 7.36 -39.79
CA PRO A 132 22.31 7.12 -41.22
C PRO A 132 22.63 8.37 -42.05
N GLY A 133 23.45 8.21 -43.09
CA GLY A 133 23.92 9.29 -43.97
C GLY A 133 25.15 10.01 -43.40
N GLU A 134 25.21 11.34 -43.54
CA GLU A 134 26.34 12.16 -43.09
C GLU A 134 26.24 12.63 -41.62
N ARG A 135 25.34 12.04 -40.82
CA ARG A 135 25.16 12.47 -39.43
C ARG A 135 26.26 11.88 -38.54
N GLY A 136 26.97 12.76 -37.84
CA GLY A 136 28.03 12.37 -36.91
C GLY A 136 27.56 11.48 -35.76
N GLU A 137 28.53 10.86 -35.08
CA GLU A 137 28.34 9.95 -33.95
C GLU A 137 27.43 10.54 -32.86
N GLY A 138 26.56 9.68 -32.31
CA GLY A 138 25.68 10.01 -31.20
C GLY A 138 24.59 11.03 -31.53
N TYR A 139 24.38 11.38 -32.82
CA TYR A 139 23.28 12.26 -33.22
C TYR A 139 21.91 11.73 -32.77
N LEU A 140 21.63 10.46 -33.03
CA LEU A 140 20.35 9.83 -32.67
C LEU A 140 20.16 9.79 -31.15
N TYR A 141 21.23 9.57 -30.38
CA TYR A 141 21.18 9.62 -28.92
C TYR A 141 20.77 11.01 -28.41
N ARG A 142 21.37 12.08 -28.96
CA ARG A 142 21.01 13.47 -28.59
C ARG A 142 19.54 13.78 -28.85
N VAL A 143 19.03 13.35 -30.01
CA VAL A 143 17.61 13.53 -30.39
C VAL A 143 16.69 12.71 -29.46
N ALA A 144 17.01 11.45 -29.19
CA ALA A 144 16.20 10.59 -28.34
C ALA A 144 16.13 11.07 -26.87
N MET A 145 17.14 11.80 -26.40
CA MET A 145 17.16 12.36 -25.04
C MET A 145 16.35 13.65 -24.90
N GLU A 146 15.91 14.27 -26.00
CA GLU A 146 15.05 15.44 -25.93
C GLU A 146 13.72 15.11 -25.23
N LYS A 147 13.26 15.99 -24.34
CA LYS A 147 12.02 15.82 -23.57
C LYS A 147 10.86 16.68 -24.10
N LYS A 148 10.87 16.97 -25.40
CA LYS A 148 9.84 17.79 -26.06
C LYS A 148 8.47 17.11 -25.96
N GLY A 149 7.46 17.85 -25.52
CA GLY A 149 6.07 17.36 -25.41
C GLY A 149 5.78 16.43 -24.22
N ILE A 150 6.78 15.99 -23.45
CA ILE A 150 6.58 15.00 -22.38
C ILE A 150 5.92 15.60 -21.14
N TYR A 151 6.31 16.82 -20.75
CA TYR A 151 5.80 17.50 -19.55
C TYR A 151 4.58 18.39 -19.82
N GLY A 152 4.00 18.31 -21.02
CA GLY A 152 2.83 19.10 -21.42
C GLY A 152 1.50 18.41 -21.08
N LEU A 153 0.40 19.09 -21.41
CA LEU A 153 -0.97 18.55 -21.30
C LEU A 153 -1.15 17.30 -22.18
N ASP A 154 -0.51 17.28 -23.36
CA ASP A 154 -0.65 16.22 -24.36
C ASP A 154 0.45 15.14 -24.27
N GLY A 155 1.13 15.00 -23.13
CA GLY A 155 2.24 14.05 -22.96
C GLY A 155 1.84 12.57 -22.99
N VAL A 156 0.64 12.24 -22.48
CA VAL A 156 0.05 10.90 -22.54
C VAL A 156 -1.35 11.02 -23.12
N PRO A 157 -1.67 10.36 -24.25
CA PRO A 157 -3.02 10.39 -24.82
C PRO A 157 -4.05 9.86 -23.82
N ILE A 158 -5.13 10.62 -23.60
CA ILE A 158 -6.18 10.27 -22.63
C ILE A 158 -6.86 8.94 -22.92
N GLU A 159 -6.89 8.53 -24.19
CA GLU A 159 -7.43 7.24 -24.64
C GLU A 159 -6.63 6.05 -24.12
N TYR A 160 -5.32 6.21 -23.89
CA TYR A 160 -4.46 5.16 -23.34
C TYR A 160 -4.45 5.14 -21.81
N ALA A 161 -4.75 6.26 -21.15
CA ALA A 161 -4.81 6.36 -19.69
C ALA A 161 -6.05 5.68 -19.05
N ARG A 162 -6.73 4.78 -19.78
CA ARG A 162 -7.91 4.06 -19.31
C ARG A 162 -7.53 3.02 -18.25
N PHE A 163 -8.28 3.00 -17.14
CA PHE A 163 -8.10 2.01 -16.08
C PHE A 163 -8.62 0.63 -16.51
N GLN A 164 -8.02 -0.42 -15.94
CA GLN A 164 -8.50 -1.78 -16.11
C GLN A 164 -9.84 -1.97 -15.37
N THR A 165 -10.83 -2.58 -16.03
CA THR A 165 -12.13 -2.93 -15.46
C THR A 165 -12.19 -4.42 -15.10
N ASP A 166 -13.07 -4.79 -14.16
CA ASP A 166 -13.22 -6.20 -13.73
C ASP A 166 -13.76 -7.10 -14.85
N THR A 167 -14.69 -6.59 -15.66
CA THR A 167 -15.21 -7.27 -16.86
C THR A 167 -15.03 -6.38 -18.09
N PRO A 168 -14.82 -6.97 -19.29
CA PRO A 168 -14.72 -6.19 -20.51
C PRO A 168 -16.06 -5.50 -20.85
N ALA A 169 -16.00 -4.46 -21.67
CA ALA A 169 -17.18 -3.84 -22.25
C ALA A 169 -17.85 -4.76 -23.29
N LYS A 170 -19.08 -4.44 -23.69
CA LYS A 170 -19.81 -5.17 -24.74
C LYS A 170 -19.00 -5.26 -26.04
N GLU A 171 -18.32 -4.17 -26.38
CA GLU A 171 -17.31 -4.11 -27.43
C GLU A 171 -15.96 -3.83 -26.75
N ALA A 172 -15.09 -4.85 -26.70
CA ALA A 172 -13.82 -4.76 -25.99
C ALA A 172 -12.78 -3.92 -26.73
N TRP A 173 -12.84 -3.95 -28.07
CA TRP A 173 -11.89 -3.27 -28.94
C TRP A 173 -12.58 -2.78 -30.21
N ASN A 174 -12.37 -1.52 -30.57
CA ASN A 174 -12.90 -0.94 -31.80
C ASN A 174 -11.95 -1.28 -32.96
N HIS A 175 -12.37 -2.22 -33.81
CA HIS A 175 -11.62 -2.63 -35.01
C HIS A 175 -11.80 -1.67 -36.19
N ASP A 176 -12.81 -0.80 -36.15
CA ASP A 176 -13.17 0.13 -37.21
C ASP A 176 -12.53 1.51 -37.05
N TRP A 177 -11.57 1.67 -36.13
CA TRP A 177 -10.87 2.92 -35.91
C TRP A 177 -10.16 3.40 -37.19
N LYS A 178 -10.39 4.67 -37.56
CA LYS A 178 -9.78 5.33 -38.73
C LYS A 178 -9.03 6.59 -38.27
N ARG A 179 -7.90 6.86 -38.92
CA ARG A 179 -7.02 8.00 -38.66
C ARG A 179 -7.58 9.31 -39.20
#